data_AF-A0A5C7LS17-F1
#
_entry.id   AF-A0A5C7LS17-F1
#
_cell.length_a   1.000
_cell.length_b   1.000
_cell.length_c   1.000
_cell.angle_alpha   90.00
_cell.angle_beta   90.00
_cell.angle_gamma   90.00
#
_symmetry.space_group_name_H-M   'P 1'
#
loop_
_entity.id
_entity.type
_entity.pdbx_description
1 polymer ?
#
loop_
_entity_poly.entity_id
_entity_poly.type
_entity_poly.pdbx_seq_one_letter_code
_entity_poly.pdbx_strand_id
1 'polypeptide(L)'
;MNELLQVAGAIDSVSWTAPSSLTFEQWQEVGRKFQQVSGSVRWWVGDWLNEGERRYGETYTQAIEVTGNKLQYLKDCKWVAAAVEKSYRKDVLSWTHHKHVAKLGSVAQVTLLSFAAEHELSSSELLDAVREYQARQLYGDSYEEPEAADVDEEPPFCNDALYAPSTELESEIVVTRSMAAKDVAATLQRLKPEVLREVAKLLHEFLKLPIDKRSPVVI
;
A
#
# COMPACT_ATOMS: atom_id res chain seq x y z
N MET A 1 0.53 -0.63 24.53
CA MET A 1 1.96 -0.26 24.53
C MET A 1 2.63 -0.45 25.89
N ASN A 2 1.95 -0.15 27.01
CA ASN A 2 2.52 -0.36 28.36
C ASN A 2 2.65 -1.85 28.77
N GLU A 3 1.77 -2.74 28.30
CA GLU A 3 1.89 -4.20 28.52
C GLU A 3 2.96 -4.87 27.63
N LEU A 4 3.38 -4.20 26.54
CA LEU A 4 4.38 -4.73 25.60
C LEU A 4 5.80 -4.76 26.19
N LEU A 5 6.08 -3.90 27.15
CA LEU A 5 7.39 -3.76 27.78
C LEU A 5 7.60 -4.74 28.94
N GLN A 6 6.54 -5.29 29.53
CA GLN A 6 6.68 -6.22 30.66
C GLN A 6 7.14 -7.63 30.22
N VAL A 7 6.82 -8.06 29.00
CA VAL A 7 7.18 -9.40 28.50
C VAL A 7 8.49 -9.39 27.71
N ALA A 8 8.87 -8.25 27.12
CA ALA A 8 10.01 -8.16 26.21
C ALA A 8 11.36 -8.01 26.92
N GLY A 9 11.42 -7.58 28.17
CA GLY A 9 12.68 -7.19 28.83
C GLY A 9 12.99 -5.70 28.66
N ALA A 10 14.22 -5.30 28.99
CA ALA A 10 14.60 -3.89 28.98
C ALA A 10 14.98 -3.45 27.56
N ILE A 11 14.34 -2.38 27.08
CA ILE A 11 14.68 -1.71 25.81
C ILE A 11 15.27 -0.35 26.16
N ASP A 12 16.43 -0.03 25.60
CA ASP A 12 16.98 1.32 25.58
C ASP A 12 17.03 1.87 24.14
N SER A 13 17.59 3.06 23.93
CA SER A 13 17.61 3.70 22.61
C SER A 13 18.44 2.97 21.54
N VAL A 14 19.36 2.08 21.95
CA VAL A 14 20.34 1.42 21.07
C VAL A 14 20.47 -0.08 21.32
N SER A 15 19.77 -0.64 22.31
CA SER A 15 19.91 -2.02 22.74
C SER A 15 18.61 -2.60 23.28
N TRP A 16 18.56 -3.93 23.25
CA TRP A 16 17.51 -4.72 23.87
C TRP A 16 18.15 -5.82 24.70
N THR A 17 17.72 -5.92 25.97
CA THR A 17 18.19 -6.94 26.92
C THR A 17 17.04 -7.89 27.25
N ALA A 18 17.19 -9.14 26.81
CA ALA A 18 16.22 -10.21 27.04
C ALA A 18 16.12 -10.59 28.54
N PRO A 19 14.92 -10.89 29.07
CA PRO A 19 14.76 -11.48 30.39
C PRO A 19 15.42 -12.87 30.46
N SER A 20 15.94 -13.23 31.63
CA SER A 20 16.54 -14.56 31.85
C SER A 20 15.55 -15.72 31.70
N SER A 21 14.24 -15.45 31.85
CA SER A 21 13.16 -16.44 31.70
C SER A 21 12.51 -16.45 30.31
N LEU A 22 13.11 -15.80 29.30
CA LEU A 22 12.53 -15.68 27.97
C LEU A 22 12.48 -17.04 27.26
N THR A 23 11.29 -17.50 26.88
CA THR A 23 11.14 -18.71 26.06
C THR A 23 11.37 -18.41 24.58
N PHE A 24 11.57 -19.44 23.76
CA PHE A 24 11.75 -19.29 22.32
C PHE A 24 10.52 -18.67 21.64
N GLU A 25 9.32 -19.08 22.03
CA GLU A 25 8.06 -18.55 21.49
C GLU A 25 7.90 -17.06 21.83
N GLN A 26 8.27 -16.67 23.05
CA GLN A 26 8.28 -15.26 23.47
C GLN A 26 9.32 -14.45 22.69
N TRP A 27 10.52 -15.01 22.45
CA TRP A 27 11.54 -14.39 21.63
C TRP A 27 11.04 -14.15 20.18
N GLN A 28 10.36 -15.12 19.57
CA GLN A 28 9.76 -14.95 18.24
C GLN A 28 8.67 -13.86 18.22
N GLU A 29 7.86 -13.80 19.27
CA GLU A 29 6.82 -12.77 19.40
C GLU A 29 7.42 -11.36 19.53
N VAL A 30 8.52 -11.21 20.28
CA VAL A 30 9.27 -9.94 20.36
C VAL A 30 9.80 -9.54 18.97
N GLY A 31 10.39 -10.47 18.23
CA GLY A 31 10.86 -10.22 16.86
C GLY A 31 9.74 -9.75 15.92
N ARG A 32 8.57 -10.42 15.95
CA ARG A 32 7.39 -10.01 15.17
C ARG A 32 6.92 -8.59 15.53
N LYS A 33 6.97 -8.23 16.80
CA LYS A 33 6.62 -6.87 17.27
C LYS A 33 7.62 -5.82 16.80
N PHE A 34 8.92 -6.10 16.84
CA PHE A 34 9.94 -5.18 16.30
C PHE A 34 9.70 -4.91 14.82
N GLN A 35 9.39 -5.96 14.05
CA GLN A 35 9.07 -5.83 12.63
C GLN A 35 7.81 -4.98 12.43
N GLN A 36 6.75 -5.23 13.20
CA GLN A 36 5.50 -4.46 13.13
C GLN A 36 5.73 -2.97 13.45
N VAL A 37 6.47 -2.66 14.52
CA VAL A 37 6.80 -1.28 14.90
C VAL A 37 7.63 -0.62 13.81
N SER A 38 8.68 -1.27 13.34
CA SER A 38 9.56 -0.77 12.26
C SER A 38 8.77 -0.43 10.99
N GLY A 39 7.84 -1.30 10.58
CA GLY A 39 6.94 -1.05 9.45
C GLY A 39 5.91 0.06 9.69
N SER A 40 5.55 0.33 10.95
CA SER A 40 4.50 1.28 11.32
C SER A 40 5.00 2.71 11.54
N VAL A 41 6.27 2.91 11.92
CA VAL A 41 6.81 4.24 12.28
C VAL A 41 6.58 5.27 11.17
N ARG A 42 6.77 4.89 9.90
CA ARG A 42 6.57 5.80 8.75
C ARG A 42 5.12 6.27 8.65
N TRP A 43 4.15 5.39 8.91
CA TRP A 43 2.73 5.75 8.95
C TRP A 43 2.44 6.71 10.09
N TRP A 44 2.97 6.45 11.29
CA TRP A 44 2.76 7.32 12.44
C TRP A 44 3.35 8.71 12.23
N VAL A 45 4.56 8.81 11.67
CA VAL A 45 5.19 10.09 11.32
C VAL A 45 4.33 10.84 10.29
N GLY A 46 3.82 10.16 9.26
CA GLY A 46 2.97 10.77 8.25
C GLY A 46 1.63 11.26 8.79
N ASP A 47 0.93 10.41 9.56
CA ASP A 47 -0.34 10.76 10.20
C ASP A 47 -0.17 11.91 11.21
N TRP A 48 0.94 11.92 11.97
CA TRP A 48 1.30 13.01 12.89
C TRP A 48 1.56 14.33 12.16
N LEU A 49 2.28 14.31 11.04
CA LEU A 49 2.52 15.51 10.22
C LEU A 49 1.24 16.06 9.60
N ASN A 50 0.37 15.18 9.08
CA ASN A 50 -0.92 15.57 8.52
C ASN A 50 -1.81 16.22 9.58
N GLU A 51 -1.87 15.65 10.78
CA GLU A 51 -2.63 16.22 11.89
C GLU A 51 -2.03 17.54 12.40
N GLY A 52 -0.69 17.61 12.45
CA GLY A 52 0.04 18.81 12.80
C GLY A 52 -0.27 19.97 11.86
N GLU A 53 -0.23 19.72 10.54
CA GLU A 53 -0.54 20.76 9.55
C GLU A 53 -2.00 21.22 9.63
N ARG A 54 -2.93 20.27 9.77
CA ARG A 54 -4.35 20.58 9.91
C ARG A 54 -4.65 21.48 11.11
N ARG A 55 -3.89 21.34 12.21
CA ARG A 55 -4.11 22.12 13.46
C ARG A 55 -3.29 23.39 13.53
N TYR A 56 -2.06 23.39 13.01
CA TYR A 56 -1.05 24.40 13.31
C TYR A 56 -0.42 25.06 12.07
N GLY A 57 -0.77 24.63 10.84
CA GLY A 57 -0.21 25.18 9.61
C GLY A 57 1.12 24.55 9.22
N GLU A 58 2.10 25.32 8.73
CA GLU A 58 3.37 24.74 8.31
C GLU A 58 4.17 24.19 9.50
N THR A 59 4.47 22.88 9.49
CA THR A 59 5.10 22.17 10.63
C THR A 59 6.47 21.56 10.34
N TYR A 60 7.01 21.69 9.12
CA TYR A 60 8.22 20.95 8.73
C TYR A 60 9.46 21.35 9.53
N THR A 61 9.65 22.64 9.80
CA THR A 61 10.80 23.11 10.60
C THR A 61 10.79 22.49 12.00
N GLN A 62 9.65 22.55 12.69
CA GLN A 62 9.49 21.96 14.03
C GLN A 62 9.59 20.44 13.98
N ALA A 63 9.10 19.80 12.92
CA ALA A 63 9.21 18.35 12.77
C ALA A 63 10.66 17.88 12.58
N ILE A 64 11.49 18.65 11.87
CA ILE A 64 12.93 18.37 11.75
C ILE A 64 13.60 18.52 13.12
N GLU A 65 13.30 19.59 13.86
CA GLU A 65 13.88 19.82 15.20
C GLU A 65 13.50 18.72 16.21
N VAL A 66 12.24 18.30 16.22
CA VAL A 66 11.73 17.29 17.16
C VAL A 66 12.23 15.88 16.83
N THR A 67 12.34 15.53 15.55
CA THR A 67 12.61 14.15 15.14
C THR A 67 14.03 13.90 14.66
N GLY A 68 14.78 14.95 14.30
CA GLY A 68 16.08 14.84 13.64
C GLY A 68 16.02 14.25 12.23
N ASN A 69 14.83 13.97 11.69
CA ASN A 69 14.68 13.39 10.36
C ASN A 69 14.89 14.42 9.25
N LYS A 70 15.44 13.96 8.13
CA LYS A 70 15.61 14.79 6.92
C LYS A 70 14.25 15.18 6.34
N LEU A 71 14.18 16.39 5.77
CA LEU A 71 12.96 16.94 5.16
C LEU A 71 12.30 15.98 4.15
N GLN A 72 13.10 15.36 3.26
CA GLN A 72 12.55 14.44 2.25
C GLN A 72 11.85 13.22 2.87
N TYR A 73 12.41 12.68 3.96
CA TYR A 73 11.79 11.56 4.67
C TYR A 73 10.42 11.96 5.25
N LEU A 74 10.34 13.15 5.85
CA LEU A 74 9.10 13.69 6.41
C LEU A 74 8.05 13.92 5.32
N LYS A 75 8.45 14.52 4.19
CA LYS A 75 7.59 14.74 3.02
C LYS A 75 7.02 13.43 2.47
N ASP A 76 7.88 12.42 2.28
CA ASP A 76 7.48 11.10 1.81
C ASP A 76 6.45 10.45 2.75
N CYS A 77 6.73 10.44 4.06
CA CYS A 77 5.83 9.86 5.05
C CYS A 77 4.46 10.56 5.05
N LYS A 78 4.46 11.90 5.08
CA LYS A 78 3.25 12.71 5.08
C LYS A 78 2.41 12.49 3.83
N TRP A 79 3.04 12.56 2.66
CA TRP A 79 2.36 12.40 1.38
C TRP A 79 1.71 11.02 1.24
N VAL A 80 2.44 9.92 1.51
CA VAL A 80 1.86 8.57 1.40
C VAL A 80 0.75 8.37 2.42
N ALA A 81 0.91 8.88 3.65
CA ALA A 81 -0.14 8.82 4.68
C ALA A 81 -1.40 9.60 4.29
N ALA A 82 -1.25 10.73 3.61
CA ALA A 82 -2.38 11.53 3.12
C ALA A 82 -3.07 10.87 1.92
N ALA A 83 -2.29 10.31 0.99
CA ALA A 83 -2.79 9.77 -0.26
C ALA A 83 -3.41 8.37 -0.13
N VAL A 84 -2.94 7.58 0.84
CA VAL A 84 -3.44 6.22 1.09
C VAL A 84 -4.23 6.21 2.40
N GLU A 85 -5.56 6.20 2.28
CA GLU A 85 -6.47 6.19 3.43
C GLU A 85 -6.22 4.99 4.36
N LYS A 86 -6.50 5.17 5.64
CA LYS A 86 -6.29 4.14 6.68
C LYS A 86 -7.01 2.82 6.37
N SER A 87 -8.18 2.89 5.70
CA SER A 87 -8.97 1.75 5.25
C SER A 87 -8.32 0.93 4.13
N TYR A 88 -7.42 1.53 3.34
CA TYR A 88 -6.75 0.88 2.22
C TYR A 88 -5.43 0.21 2.65
N ARG A 89 -4.84 0.67 3.75
CA ARG A 89 -3.54 0.19 4.26
C ARG A 89 -3.66 -1.28 4.70
N LYS A 90 -2.80 -2.14 4.16
CA LYS A 90 -2.71 -3.57 4.50
C LYS A 90 -1.48 -3.80 5.37
N ASP A 91 -1.67 -4.33 6.56
CA ASP A 91 -0.61 -4.62 7.54
C ASP A 91 0.35 -5.73 7.09
N VAL A 92 -0.13 -6.65 6.25
CA VAL A 92 0.69 -7.67 5.58
C VAL A 92 1.61 -7.11 4.49
N LEU A 93 1.40 -5.86 4.05
CA LEU A 93 2.22 -5.22 3.02
C LEU A 93 3.15 -4.16 3.61
N SER A 94 4.35 -4.05 3.04
CA SER A 94 5.31 -3.02 3.46
C SER A 94 4.84 -1.61 3.08
N TRP A 95 5.35 -0.59 3.76
CA TRP A 95 5.09 0.82 3.43
C TRP A 95 5.43 1.15 1.95
N THR A 96 6.45 0.49 1.39
CA THR A 96 6.87 0.68 -0.01
C THR A 96 5.79 0.26 -1.02
N HIS A 97 5.02 -0.81 -0.75
CA HIS A 97 3.88 -1.19 -1.60
C HIS A 97 2.89 -0.04 -1.73
N HIS A 98 2.57 0.58 -0.59
CA HIS A 98 1.65 1.70 -0.52
C HIS A 98 2.20 2.96 -1.19
N LYS A 99 3.51 3.19 -1.10
CA LYS A 99 4.17 4.28 -1.84
C LYS A 99 3.99 4.14 -3.35
N HIS A 100 4.06 2.94 -3.91
CA HIS A 100 3.90 2.73 -5.35
C HIS A 100 2.50 3.10 -5.84
N VAL A 101 1.46 2.77 -5.07
CA VAL A 101 0.08 3.07 -5.45
C VAL A 101 -0.38 4.47 -5.05
N ALA A 102 0.37 5.21 -4.22
CA ALA A 102 -0.07 6.48 -3.63
C ALA A 102 -0.45 7.58 -4.65
N LYS A 103 0.03 7.50 -5.90
CA LYS A 103 -0.36 8.44 -6.97
C LYS A 103 -1.62 8.03 -7.73
N LEU A 104 -2.12 6.81 -7.54
CA LEU A 104 -3.26 6.27 -8.26
C LEU A 104 -4.57 6.70 -7.59
N GLY A 105 -5.68 6.64 -8.34
CA GLY A 105 -7.01 6.84 -7.79
C GLY A 105 -7.43 5.71 -6.83
N SER A 106 -8.38 6.00 -5.94
CA SER A 106 -8.75 5.11 -4.82
C SER A 106 -9.12 3.68 -5.26
N VAL A 107 -9.83 3.53 -6.39
CA VAL A 107 -10.22 2.22 -6.93
C VAL A 107 -8.97 1.39 -7.29
N ALA A 108 -8.01 1.99 -7.98
CA ALA A 108 -6.77 1.33 -8.35
C ALA A 108 -5.90 0.99 -7.13
N GLN A 109 -5.80 1.91 -6.17
CA GLN A 109 -5.07 1.65 -4.91
C GLN A 109 -5.63 0.42 -4.19
N VAL A 110 -6.94 0.37 -3.94
CA VAL A 110 -7.58 -0.74 -3.23
C VAL A 110 -7.45 -2.05 -4.00
N THR A 111 -7.58 -2.01 -5.32
CA THR A 111 -7.50 -3.18 -6.19
C THR A 111 -6.10 -3.78 -6.16
N LEU A 112 -5.08 -2.97 -6.44
CA LEU A 112 -3.69 -3.42 -6.52
C LEU A 112 -3.12 -3.82 -5.15
N LEU A 113 -3.47 -3.12 -4.08
CA LEU A 113 -3.08 -3.52 -2.72
C LEU A 113 -3.76 -4.81 -2.27
N SER A 114 -5.03 -5.02 -2.62
CA SER A 114 -5.72 -6.27 -2.28
C SER A 114 -5.15 -7.44 -3.08
N PHE A 115 -4.83 -7.22 -4.36
CA PHE A 115 -4.16 -8.20 -5.21
C PHE A 115 -2.77 -8.56 -4.67
N ALA A 116 -1.95 -7.56 -4.31
CA ALA A 116 -0.64 -7.80 -3.70
C ALA A 116 -0.73 -8.60 -2.40
N ALA A 117 -1.71 -8.30 -1.55
CA ALA A 117 -1.92 -9.02 -0.30
C ALA A 117 -2.41 -10.47 -0.51
N GLU A 118 -3.27 -10.71 -1.50
CA GLU A 118 -3.83 -12.03 -1.81
C GLU A 118 -2.82 -12.95 -2.49
N HIS A 119 -1.93 -12.39 -3.31
CA HIS A 119 -0.92 -13.13 -4.07
C HIS A 119 0.49 -13.03 -3.48
N GLU A 120 0.63 -12.43 -2.30
CA GLU A 120 1.90 -12.25 -1.58
C GLU A 120 3.00 -11.61 -2.45
N LEU A 121 2.60 -10.64 -3.28
CA LEU A 121 3.55 -9.95 -4.16
C LEU A 121 4.61 -9.21 -3.34
N SER A 122 5.83 -9.22 -3.84
CA SER A 122 6.88 -8.31 -3.40
C SER A 122 6.57 -6.87 -3.83
N SER A 123 7.26 -5.90 -3.22
CA SER A 123 7.06 -4.49 -3.60
C SER A 123 7.50 -4.20 -5.04
N SER A 124 8.44 -5.00 -5.57
CA SER A 124 8.89 -4.87 -6.97
C SER A 124 7.81 -5.37 -7.93
N GLU A 125 7.24 -6.54 -7.68
CA GLU A 125 6.17 -7.09 -8.53
C GLU A 125 4.93 -6.20 -8.52
N LEU A 126 4.58 -5.62 -7.36
CA LEU A 126 3.51 -4.62 -7.32
C LEU A 126 3.86 -3.35 -8.11
N LEU A 127 5.12 -2.89 -8.08
CA LEU A 127 5.54 -1.75 -8.89
C LEU A 127 5.38 -2.04 -10.39
N ASP A 128 5.73 -3.24 -10.84
CA ASP A 128 5.56 -3.62 -12.23
C ASP A 128 4.07 -3.68 -12.62
N ALA A 129 3.21 -4.23 -11.77
CA ALA A 129 1.76 -4.19 -11.95
C ALA A 129 1.20 -2.75 -11.98
N VAL A 130 1.74 -1.84 -11.17
CA VAL A 130 1.39 -0.41 -11.19
C VAL A 130 1.79 0.24 -12.52
N ARG A 131 2.99 -0.06 -13.03
CA ARG A 131 3.48 0.47 -14.32
C ARG A 131 2.60 0.00 -15.47
N GLU A 132 2.27 -1.29 -15.49
CA GLU A 132 1.37 -1.89 -16.48
C GLU A 132 -0.02 -1.27 -16.43
N TYR A 133 -0.57 -1.08 -15.22
CA TYR A 133 -1.84 -0.38 -15.02
C TYR A 133 -1.80 1.04 -15.60
N GLN A 134 -0.75 1.81 -15.30
CA GLN A 134 -0.59 3.17 -15.81
C GLN A 134 -0.42 3.22 -17.34
N ALA A 135 0.34 2.29 -17.92
CA ALA A 135 0.51 2.18 -19.37
C ALA A 135 -0.84 1.94 -20.07
N ARG A 136 -1.66 1.02 -19.54
CA ARG A 136 -3.02 0.76 -20.06
C ARG A 136 -3.93 1.97 -19.95
N GLN A 137 -3.83 2.76 -18.87
CA GLN A 137 -4.62 3.99 -18.73
C GLN A 137 -4.23 5.06 -19.77
N LEU A 138 -2.95 5.16 -20.13
CA LEU A 138 -2.45 6.16 -21.07
C LEU A 138 -2.63 5.76 -22.55
N TYR A 139 -2.46 4.48 -22.88
CA TYR A 139 -2.40 3.98 -24.26
C TYR A 139 -3.56 3.06 -24.66
N GLY A 140 -4.50 2.76 -23.76
CA GLY A 140 -5.62 1.85 -24.01
C GLY A 140 -5.20 0.43 -24.37
N ASP A 141 -6.08 -0.34 -25.01
CA ASP A 141 -5.84 -1.73 -25.44
C ASP A 141 -4.83 -1.87 -26.61
N SER A 142 -4.33 -0.75 -27.16
CA SER A 142 -3.32 -0.79 -28.23
C SER A 142 -1.87 -0.99 -27.75
N TYR A 143 -1.66 -1.21 -26.45
CA TYR A 143 -0.36 -1.61 -25.93
C TYR A 143 -0.07 -3.07 -26.29
N GLU A 144 0.66 -3.27 -27.38
CA GLU A 144 1.42 -4.50 -27.60
C GLU A 144 2.68 -4.41 -26.74
N GLU A 145 2.86 -5.38 -25.84
CA GLU A 145 4.11 -5.53 -25.10
C GLU A 145 5.25 -5.64 -26.12
N PRO A 146 6.21 -4.70 -26.15
CA PRO A 146 7.26 -4.76 -27.15
C PRO A 146 8.03 -6.07 -26.97
N GLU A 147 8.01 -6.92 -28.00
CA GLU A 147 8.81 -8.13 -28.08
C GLU A 147 10.24 -7.72 -27.76
N ALA A 148 10.81 -8.24 -26.65
CA ALA A 148 12.03 -7.78 -26.01
C ALA A 148 13.13 -7.45 -27.03
N ALA A 149 13.14 -6.20 -27.49
CA ALA A 149 14.12 -5.74 -28.45
C ALA A 149 15.39 -5.49 -27.66
N ASP A 150 16.48 -6.10 -28.10
CA ASP A 150 17.83 -5.82 -27.64
C ASP A 150 18.12 -4.32 -27.79
N VAL A 151 17.79 -3.54 -26.77
CA VAL A 151 18.09 -2.11 -26.70
C VAL A 151 18.59 -1.83 -25.28
N ASP A 152 19.91 -1.70 -25.15
CA ASP A 152 20.62 -1.12 -24.01
C ASP A 152 20.28 0.38 -23.78
N GLU A 153 19.07 0.82 -24.14
CA GLU A 153 18.58 2.15 -23.77
C GLU A 153 17.64 2.00 -22.59
N GLU A 154 18.17 2.27 -21.39
CA GLU A 154 17.35 2.48 -20.20
C GLU A 154 16.18 3.41 -20.55
N PRO A 155 14.93 3.04 -20.23
CA PRO A 155 13.79 3.91 -20.46
C PRO A 155 14.06 5.27 -19.80
N PRO A 156 13.74 6.38 -20.47
CA PRO A 156 14.14 7.71 -20.03
C PRO A 156 13.67 7.91 -18.60
N PHE A 157 14.65 8.21 -17.75
CA PHE A 157 14.49 8.58 -16.35
C PHE A 157 13.19 9.37 -16.16
N CYS A 158 12.43 8.99 -15.13
CA CYS A 158 11.26 9.72 -14.67
C CYS A 158 11.61 11.20 -14.47
N ASN A 159 11.32 12.04 -15.46
CA ASN A 159 11.50 13.48 -15.35
C ASN A 159 10.36 14.02 -14.48
N ASP A 160 10.71 14.81 -13.46
CA ASP A 160 9.82 15.45 -12.48
C ASP A 160 8.74 16.39 -13.06
N ALA A 161 8.55 16.42 -14.39
CA ALA A 161 7.77 17.41 -15.13
C ALA A 161 6.34 16.98 -15.51
N LEU A 162 5.90 15.75 -15.22
CA LEU A 162 4.48 15.33 -15.38
C LEU A 162 3.63 15.55 -14.11
N TYR A 163 4.18 16.31 -13.15
CA TYR A 163 3.54 16.68 -11.88
C TYR A 163 2.57 17.86 -12.06
N ALA A 164 1.32 17.56 -12.38
CA ALA A 164 0.20 18.41 -12.01
C ALA A 164 -0.84 17.55 -11.27
N PRO A 165 -1.26 17.89 -10.04
CA PRO A 165 -2.33 17.17 -9.37
C PRO A 165 -3.63 17.47 -10.13
N SER A 166 -4.16 16.47 -10.85
CA SER A 166 -5.50 16.57 -11.42
C SER A 166 -6.50 16.55 -10.27
N THR A 167 -6.92 17.73 -9.87
CA THR A 167 -8.13 17.95 -9.07
C THR A 167 -9.32 17.63 -9.95
N GLU A 168 -10.06 16.56 -9.63
CA GLU A 168 -11.52 16.51 -9.69
C GLU A 168 -12.02 15.18 -9.11
N LEU A 169 -12.89 15.30 -8.10
CA LEU A 169 -13.71 14.24 -7.54
C LEU A 169 -14.61 13.64 -8.63
N GLU A 170 -14.87 12.34 -8.59
CA GLU A 170 -16.27 11.86 -8.55
C GLU A 170 -16.41 10.63 -7.64
N SER A 171 -17.53 10.65 -6.93
CA SER A 171 -18.04 9.78 -5.88
C SER A 171 -18.70 8.51 -6.41
N GLU A 172 -18.64 7.40 -5.66
CA GLU A 172 -19.80 6.67 -5.10
C GLU A 172 -19.46 5.24 -4.63
N ILE A 173 -19.87 4.94 -3.39
CA ILE A 173 -20.21 3.64 -2.77
C ILE A 173 -19.15 2.52 -2.85
N VAL A 174 -18.43 2.33 -1.73
CA VAL A 174 -17.54 1.19 -1.51
C VAL A 174 -18.33 0.01 -0.92
N VAL A 175 -18.66 -0.98 -1.74
CA VAL A 175 -18.97 -2.34 -1.25
C VAL A 175 -17.63 -3.05 -1.04
N THR A 176 -17.22 -3.23 0.22
CA THR A 176 -15.95 -3.88 0.55
C THR A 176 -16.08 -5.41 0.55
N ARG A 177 -15.02 -6.08 0.08
CA ARG A 177 -14.85 -7.55 0.03
C ARG A 177 -14.81 -8.25 1.40
N SER A 178 -15.20 -7.57 2.48
CA SER A 178 -15.30 -8.10 3.85
C SER A 178 -16.76 -8.24 4.29
N MET A 179 -17.58 -8.85 3.45
CA MET A 179 -18.93 -9.27 3.81
C MET A 179 -19.01 -10.78 3.61
N ALA A 180 -19.45 -11.51 4.63
CA ALA A 180 -19.63 -12.95 4.52
C ALA A 180 -20.57 -13.26 3.33
N ALA A 181 -20.42 -14.42 2.68
CA ALA A 181 -21.21 -14.78 1.48
C ALA A 181 -22.74 -14.64 1.67
N LYS A 182 -23.23 -14.68 2.92
CA LYS A 182 -24.63 -14.48 3.30
C LYS A 182 -25.08 -13.00 3.24
N ASP A 183 -24.17 -12.07 3.45
CA ASP A 183 -24.42 -10.62 3.47
C ASP A 183 -24.29 -10.00 2.08
N VAL A 184 -23.53 -10.63 1.18
CA VAL A 184 -23.47 -10.28 -0.25
C VAL A 184 -24.85 -10.49 -0.90
N ALA A 185 -25.51 -11.62 -0.65
CA ALA A 185 -26.84 -11.91 -1.20
C ALA A 185 -27.92 -10.91 -0.74
N ALA A 186 -27.87 -10.47 0.52
CA ALA A 186 -28.79 -9.48 1.08
C ALA A 186 -28.56 -8.06 0.52
N THR A 187 -27.30 -7.74 0.18
CA THR A 187 -26.92 -6.45 -0.42
C THR A 187 -27.31 -6.41 -1.90
N LEU A 188 -27.13 -7.51 -2.63
CA LEU A 188 -27.53 -7.65 -4.03
C LEU A 188 -29.06 -7.56 -4.23
N GLN A 189 -29.87 -8.01 -3.26
CA GLN A 189 -31.35 -7.89 -3.30
C GLN A 189 -31.87 -6.44 -3.23
N ARG A 190 -31.04 -5.47 -2.83
CA ARG A 190 -31.42 -4.05 -2.68
C ARG A 190 -30.91 -3.18 -3.84
N LEU A 191 -30.12 -3.74 -4.74
CA LEU A 191 -29.57 -3.02 -5.89
C LEU A 191 -30.54 -3.06 -7.07
N LYS A 192 -30.58 -1.96 -7.84
CA LYS A 192 -31.41 -1.88 -9.03
C LYS A 192 -30.88 -2.84 -10.12
N PRO A 193 -31.75 -3.44 -10.96
CA PRO A 193 -31.37 -4.47 -11.94
C PRO A 193 -30.31 -4.04 -12.97
N GLU A 194 -30.14 -2.73 -13.17
CA GLU A 194 -29.13 -2.17 -14.06
C GLU A 194 -27.72 -2.32 -13.47
N VAL A 195 -27.56 -2.09 -12.17
CA VAL A 195 -26.27 -2.16 -11.47
C VAL A 195 -25.79 -3.61 -11.33
N LEU A 196 -26.72 -4.54 -11.11
CA LEU A 196 -26.44 -5.97 -11.05
C LEU A 196 -25.86 -6.53 -12.36
N ARG A 197 -26.27 -5.98 -13.51
CA ARG A 197 -25.75 -6.41 -14.81
C ARG A 197 -24.31 -5.97 -15.05
N GLU A 198 -23.91 -4.81 -14.52
CA GLU A 198 -22.57 -4.28 -14.74
C GLU A 198 -21.52 -4.92 -13.83
N VAL A 199 -21.88 -5.21 -12.58
CA VAL A 199 -21.04 -6.00 -11.66
C VAL A 199 -20.82 -7.42 -12.21
N ALA A 200 -21.85 -8.02 -12.82
CA ALA A 200 -21.74 -9.36 -13.42
C ALA A 200 -20.82 -9.39 -14.66
N LYS A 201 -20.78 -8.32 -15.46
CA LYS A 201 -19.84 -8.21 -16.60
C LYS A 201 -18.39 -8.12 -16.12
N LEU A 202 -18.11 -7.24 -15.15
CA LEU A 202 -16.75 -7.03 -14.64
C LEU A 202 -16.16 -8.30 -14.02
N LEU A 203 -16.99 -9.07 -13.29
CA LEU A 203 -16.58 -10.37 -12.75
C LEU A 203 -16.36 -11.43 -13.84
N HIS A 204 -17.17 -11.42 -14.91
CA HIS A 204 -17.03 -12.36 -16.02
C HIS A 204 -15.81 -12.07 -16.90
N GLU A 205 -15.43 -10.80 -17.04
CA GLU A 205 -14.25 -10.35 -17.78
C GLU A 205 -12.95 -10.64 -16.99
N PHE A 206 -12.97 -10.42 -15.68
CA PHE A 206 -11.85 -10.70 -14.78
C PHE A 206 -11.51 -12.20 -14.69
N LEU A 207 -12.50 -13.09 -14.76
CA LEU A 207 -12.30 -14.55 -14.73
C LEU A 207 -11.75 -15.14 -16.05
N LYS A 208 -11.61 -14.33 -17.12
CA LYS A 208 -11.07 -14.76 -18.42
C LYS A 208 -9.56 -14.50 -18.58
N LEU A 209 -8.90 -13.88 -17.59
CA LEU A 209 -7.47 -13.61 -17.65
C LEU A 209 -6.66 -14.91 -17.50
N PRO A 210 -5.77 -15.25 -18.46
CA PRO A 210 -4.93 -16.43 -18.36
C PRO A 210 -3.87 -16.23 -17.27
N ILE A 211 -3.78 -17.18 -16.35
CA ILE A 211 -2.70 -17.26 -15.35
C ILE A 211 -1.49 -17.87 -16.05
N ASP A 212 -0.53 -17.07 -16.49
CA ASP A 212 0.74 -17.63 -16.94
C ASP A 212 1.51 -18.17 -15.72
N LYS A 213 1.86 -19.45 -15.77
CA LYS A 213 2.64 -20.17 -14.76
C LYS A 213 3.92 -20.67 -15.40
N ARG A 214 4.93 -19.80 -15.50
CA ARG A 214 6.33 -20.15 -15.82
C ARG A 214 7.23 -19.16 -15.06
N SER A 215 8.27 -19.50 -14.30
CA SER A 215 8.92 -20.75 -13.91
C SER A 215 9.80 -20.44 -12.66
N PRO A 216 10.37 -21.44 -11.96
CA PRO A 216 10.89 -21.31 -10.60
C PRO A 216 12.32 -20.75 -10.55
N VAL A 217 12.63 -19.96 -9.50
CA VAL A 217 14.01 -19.67 -9.12
C VAL A 217 14.58 -20.89 -8.38
N VAL A 218 15.53 -21.54 -9.03
CA VAL A 218 16.39 -22.60 -8.47
C VAL A 218 17.40 -21.95 -7.51
N ILE A 219 17.53 -22.51 -6.30
CA ILE A 219 18.70 -22.34 -5.42
C ILE A 219 19.46 -23.67 -5.45
#